data_AF-A0A8S2TQC3-F1
#
_entry.id   AF-A0A8S2TQC3-F1
#
_cell.length_a   1.000
_cell.length_b   1.000
_cell.length_c   1.000
_cell.angle_alpha   90.00
_cell.angle_beta   90.00
_cell.angle_gamma   90.00
#
_symmetry.space_group_name_H-M   'P 1'
#
loop_
_entity.id
_entity.type
_entity.pdbx_description
1 polymer ?
#
loop_
_entity_poly.entity_id
_entity_poly.type
_entity_poly.pdbx_seq_one_letter_code
_entity_poly.pdbx_strand_id
1 'polypeptide(L)'
;MEFVERTLQKNPDVVGVIFIMTIDQSKISTSNTPFAMIDEHSAIPSEKEILFTMHTVFRVVEMKQTAKNNRLWEVQLTITDDNDPQL
;
A
#
# COMPACT_ATOMS: atom_id res chain seq x y z
N MET A 1 -6.93 -12.67 2.61
CA MET A 1 -6.72 -12.17 4.00
C MET A 1 -6.49 -13.29 5.02
N GLU A 2 -6.78 -14.56 4.72
CA GLU A 2 -6.56 -15.68 5.65
C GLU A 2 -5.13 -15.76 6.23
N PHE A 3 -4.12 -15.40 5.44
CA PHE A 3 -2.73 -15.37 5.91
C PHE A 3 -2.49 -14.36 7.05
N VAL A 4 -3.21 -13.23 7.05
CA VAL A 4 -3.11 -12.19 8.07
C VAL A 4 -3.69 -12.71 9.37
N GLU A 5 -4.90 -13.27 9.32
CA GLU A 5 -5.56 -13.85 10.49
C GLU A 5 -4.72 -14.98 11.11
N ARG A 6 -4.19 -15.89 10.28
CA ARG A 6 -3.31 -16.97 10.75
C ARG A 6 -2.07 -16.43 11.47
N THR A 7 -1.49 -15.34 10.98
CA THR A 7 -0.29 -14.74 11.57
C THR A 7 -0.60 -14.07 12.90
N LEU A 8 -1.69 -13.29 12.97
CA LEU A 8 -2.11 -12.61 14.19
C LEU A 8 -2.59 -13.58 15.28
N GLN A 9 -3.17 -14.72 14.91
CA GLN A 9 -3.53 -15.78 15.87
C GLN A 9 -2.31 -16.42 16.52
N LYS A 10 -1.24 -16.66 15.76
CA LYS A 10 0.00 -17.27 16.27
C LYS A 10 0.87 -16.31 17.07
N ASN A 11 0.73 -15.01 16.84
CA ASN A 11 1.57 -13.97 17.44
C ASN A 11 0.66 -12.95 18.17
N PRO A 12 0.34 -13.17 19.46
CA PRO A 12 -0.57 -12.29 20.20
C PRO A 12 -0.03 -10.86 20.34
N ASP A 13 1.30 -10.71 20.42
CA ASP A 13 1.98 -9.43 20.67
C ASP A 13 2.27 -8.63 19.39
N VAL A 14 1.83 -9.11 18.23
CA VAL A 14 2.01 -8.42 16.94
C VAL A 14 0.72 -7.72 16.53
N VAL A 15 0.88 -6.53 15.96
CA VAL A 15 -0.16 -5.79 15.26
C VAL A 15 0.10 -5.89 13.76
N GLY A 16 -0.93 -6.23 12.99
CA GLY A 16 -0.87 -6.26 11.53
C GLY A 16 -1.19 -4.89 10.95
N VAL A 17 -0.52 -4.54 9.86
CA VAL A 17 -0.79 -3.32 9.09
C VAL A 17 -0.96 -3.72 7.63
N ILE A 18 -2.04 -3.23 7.00
CA ILE A 18 -2.32 -3.40 5.58
C ILE A 18 -2.41 -2.03 4.95
N PHE A 19 -1.56 -1.80 3.97
CA PHE A 19 -1.59 -0.61 3.14
C PHE A 19 -2.60 -0.78 2.01
N ILE A 20 -3.58 0.12 1.96
CA ILE A 20 -4.54 0.22 0.86
C ILE A 20 -4.12 1.43 0.04
N MET A 21 -3.46 1.18 -1.10
CA MET A 21 -2.90 2.22 -1.95
C MET A 21 -3.86 2.60 -3.07
N THR A 22 -4.29 3.86 -3.11
CA THR A 22 -5.08 4.43 -4.20
C THR A 22 -4.18 5.26 -5.11
N ILE A 23 -4.07 4.84 -6.37
CA ILE A 23 -3.28 5.53 -7.39
C ILE A 23 -4.20 6.38 -8.24
N ASP A 24 -4.23 7.68 -7.94
CA ASP A 24 -4.94 8.68 -8.73
C ASP A 24 -3.91 9.46 -9.56
N GLN A 25 -3.90 9.20 -10.87
CA GLN A 25 -2.94 9.82 -11.79
C GLN A 25 -3.08 11.34 -11.86
N SER A 26 -4.25 11.90 -11.52
CA SER A 26 -4.45 13.36 -11.52
C SER A 26 -3.63 14.09 -10.45
N LYS A 27 -3.14 13.36 -9.44
CA LYS A 27 -2.29 13.88 -8.35
C LYS A 27 -0.79 13.80 -8.65
N ILE A 28 -0.41 13.27 -9.80
CA ILE A 28 0.98 13.11 -10.22
C ILE A 28 1.28 14.24 -11.21
N SER A 29 2.07 15.21 -10.78
CA SER A 29 2.44 16.42 -11.52
C SER A 29 3.48 16.16 -12.61
N THR A 30 4.22 15.05 -12.51
CA THR A 30 5.24 14.67 -13.49
C THR A 30 4.60 13.92 -14.67
N SER A 31 5.01 14.22 -15.90
CA SER A 31 4.50 13.50 -17.08
C SER A 31 4.98 12.05 -17.21
N ASN A 32 5.93 11.62 -16.37
CA ASN A 32 6.41 10.24 -16.34
C ASN A 32 5.61 9.42 -15.32
N THR A 33 5.18 8.22 -15.71
CA THR A 33 4.48 7.28 -14.83
C THR A 33 5.48 6.67 -13.84
N PRO A 34 5.36 6.89 -12.51
CA PRO A 34 6.35 6.43 -11.53
C PRO A 34 6.13 4.97 -11.10
N PHE A 35 5.38 4.20 -11.89
CA PHE A 35 5.08 2.81 -11.58
C PHE A 35 4.82 1.99 -12.85
N ALA A 36 5.02 0.69 -12.74
CA ALA A 36 4.72 -0.28 -13.79
C ALA A 36 4.12 -1.56 -13.17
N MET A 37 3.18 -2.18 -13.87
CA MET A 37 2.80 -3.56 -13.60
C MET A 37 3.88 -4.46 -14.19
N ILE A 38 4.38 -5.41 -13.40
CA ILE A 38 5.50 -6.28 -13.79
C ILE A 38 5.16 -7.76 -13.59
N ASP A 39 3.89 -8.11 -13.68
CA ASP A 39 3.38 -9.48 -13.57
C ASP A 39 4.04 -10.44 -14.58
N GLU A 40 4.30 -9.98 -15.81
CA GLU A 40 5.03 -10.76 -16.84
C GLU A 40 6.53 -10.94 -16.55
N HIS A 41 7.07 -10.20 -15.59
CA HIS A 41 8.49 -10.20 -15.22
C HIS A 41 8.75 -10.59 -13.76
N SER A 42 7.70 -10.92 -13.01
CA SER A 42 7.83 -11.28 -11.59
C SER A 42 8.46 -12.67 -11.45
N ALA A 43 9.31 -12.83 -10.44
CA ALA A 43 9.87 -14.12 -10.08
C ALA A 43 8.79 -15.11 -9.61
N ILE A 44 7.63 -14.60 -9.17
CA ILE A 44 6.47 -15.35 -8.74
C ILE A 44 5.29 -15.04 -9.69
N PRO A 45 5.04 -15.86 -10.72
CA PRO A 45 4.07 -15.53 -11.78
C PRO A 45 2.61 -15.36 -11.32
N SER A 46 2.27 -15.83 -10.12
CA SER A 46 0.94 -15.65 -9.54
C SER A 46 0.73 -14.29 -8.88
N GLU A 47 1.81 -13.54 -8.65
CA GLU A 47 1.74 -12.21 -8.04
C GLU A 47 1.35 -11.17 -9.08
N LYS A 48 0.43 -10.29 -8.70
CA LYS A 48 0.04 -9.12 -9.50
C LYS A 48 0.84 -7.92 -9.01
N GLU A 49 2.12 -7.92 -9.34
CA GLU A 49 3.09 -6.98 -8.80
C GLU A 49 3.05 -5.64 -9.54
N ILE A 50 3.01 -4.56 -8.76
CA ILE A 50 3.20 -3.19 -9.25
C ILE A 50 4.49 -2.67 -8.62
N LEU A 51 5.47 -2.35 -9.47
CA LEU A 51 6.75 -1.78 -9.08
C LEU A 51 6.69 -0.27 -9.18
N PHE A 52 6.99 0.42 -8.08
CA PHE A 52 7.17 1.87 -8.05
C PHE A 52 8.64 2.23 -8.21
N THR A 53 8.93 3.39 -8.80
CA THR A 53 10.29 3.95 -8.80
C THR A 53 10.75 4.23 -7.37
N MET A 54 12.06 4.22 -7.13
CA MET A 54 12.58 4.64 -5.83
C MET A 54 12.20 6.10 -5.54
N HIS A 55 11.99 6.42 -4.27
CA HIS A 55 11.54 7.73 -3.77
C HIS A 55 10.09 8.09 -4.11
N THR A 56 9.26 7.14 -4.54
CA THR A 56 7.80 7.37 -4.56
C THR A 56 7.28 7.55 -3.13
N VAL A 57 6.59 8.67 -2.89
CA VAL A 57 6.02 9.01 -1.59
C VAL A 57 4.51 8.73 -1.60
N PHE A 58 4.02 8.22 -0.47
CA PHE A 58 2.60 8.02 -0.22
C PHE A 58 2.18 8.79 1.03
N ARG A 59 1.04 9.47 0.95
CA ARG A 59 0.40 10.11 2.09
C ARG A 59 -0.61 9.18 2.74
N VAL A 60 -0.56 9.10 4.07
CA VAL A 60 -1.63 8.52 4.88
C VAL A 60 -2.86 9.43 4.86
N VAL A 61 -3.98 8.92 4.37
CA VAL A 61 -5.27 9.61 4.33
C VAL A 61 -6.12 9.25 5.53
N GLU A 62 -6.20 7.96 5.85
CA GLU A 62 -6.99 7.43 6.94
C GLU A 62 -6.28 6.22 7.54
N MET A 63 -6.39 6.05 8.86
CA MET A 63 -6.03 4.83 9.55
C MET A 63 -7.21 4.33 10.35
N LYS A 64 -7.57 3.06 10.17
CA LYS A 64 -8.66 2.45 10.93
C LYS A 64 -8.34 1.01 11.28
N GLN A 65 -8.84 0.56 12.43
CA GLN A 65 -8.81 -0.86 12.77
C GLN A 65 -9.91 -1.58 11.99
N THR A 66 -9.64 -2.81 11.55
CA THR A 66 -10.66 -3.61 10.90
C THR A 66 -11.73 -4.01 11.92
N ALA A 67 -13.00 -4.01 11.50
CA ALA A 67 -14.10 -4.44 12.36
C ALA A 67 -13.99 -5.92 12.80
N LYS A 68 -13.23 -6.72 12.06
CA LYS A 68 -13.04 -8.16 12.31
C LYS A 68 -11.92 -8.46 13.31
N ASN A 69 -10.90 -7.61 13.36
CA ASN A 69 -9.72 -7.83 14.19
C ASN A 69 -9.14 -6.47 14.62
N ASN A 70 -9.24 -6.16 15.91
CA ASN A 70 -8.75 -4.91 16.49
C ASN A 70 -7.21 -4.79 16.49
N ARG A 71 -6.49 -5.87 16.17
CA ARG A 71 -5.03 -5.88 15.99
C ARG A 71 -4.62 -5.77 14.53
N LEU A 72 -5.56 -5.52 13.62
CA LEU A 72 -5.28 -5.29 12.22
C LEU A 72 -5.68 -3.87 11.84
N TRP A 73 -4.71 -3.09 11.37
CA TRP A 73 -4.92 -1.73 10.88
C TRP A 73 -4.94 -1.70 9.35
N GLU A 74 -5.96 -1.04 8.81
CA GLU A 74 -6.00 -0.60 7.43
C GLU A 74 -5.51 0.84 7.38
N VAL A 75 -4.47 1.07 6.59
CA VAL A 75 -3.87 2.38 6.37
C VAL A 75 -4.10 2.73 4.92
N GLN A 76 -4.98 3.71 4.69
CA GLN A 76 -5.28 4.20 3.36
C GLN A 76 -4.20 5.19 2.94
N LEU A 77 -3.58 4.89 1.81
CA LEU A 77 -2.51 5.65 1.22
C LEU A 77 -2.95 6.24 -0.12
N THR A 78 -2.54 7.47 -0.40
CA THR A 78 -2.67 8.09 -1.73
C THR A 78 -1.29 8.50 -2.23
N ILE A 79 -1.04 8.29 -3.51
CA ILE A 79 0.19 8.78 -4.15
C ILE A 79 0.22 10.31 -4.12
N THR A 80 1.42 10.87 -3.94
CA THR A 80 1.69 12.30 -3.85
C THR A 80 3.06 12.59 -4.46
N ASP A 81 3.38 13.87 -4.68
CA ASP A 81 4.66 14.32 -5.22
C ASP A 81 5.15 15.61 -4.52
N ASP A 82 6.26 16.16 -5.01
CA ASP A 82 6.91 17.34 -4.44
C ASP A 82 6.05 18.61 -4.45
N ASN A 83 4.97 18.66 -5.24
CA ASN A 83 4.07 19.81 -5.30
C ASN A 83 2.91 19.72 -4.30
N ASP A 84 2.92 18.71 -3.45
CA ASP A 84 1.85 18.54 -2.50
C ASP A 84 1.96 19.57 -1.36
N PRO A 85 0.97 20.45 -1.17
CA PRO A 85 1.07 21.61 -0.28
C PRO A 85 1.16 21.27 1.22
N GLN A 86 1.05 20.00 1.58
CA GLN A 86 1.23 19.52 2.96
C GLN A 86 2.59 18.87 3.22
N LEU A 87 3.49 18.85 2.22
CA LEU A 87 4.90 18.48 2.34
C LEU A 87 5.76 19.76 2.35
#